data_AF-A0A6U4ECF0-F1
#
_entry.id   AF-A0A6U4ECF0-F1
#
_cell.length_a   1.000
_cell.length_b   1.000
_cell.length_c   1.000
_cell.angle_alpha   90.00
_cell.angle_beta   90.00
_cell.angle_gamma   90.00
#
_symmetry.space_group_name_H-M   'P 1'
#
loop_
_entity.id
_entity.type
_entity.pdbx_description
1 polymer ?
#
loop_
_entity_poly.entity_id
_entity_poly.type
_entity_poly.pdbx_seq_one_letter_code
_entity_poly.pdbx_strand_id
1 'polypeptide(L)'
;MELWADLRQGPVGRGQFDQTLGPGGSLTIENDVVYEQGTAVGKHMLVRSGADVEGLLPFVGVLSWLVVDFEDWSMIPLENLVAACDGSGTKVAARITDPLAAPGAAFALQRGVDALIVAPGTATEEAARIAVEQRAEAMAPSEVEQVSSDQVELRPFVVEEISGGHIGDRVCVDLIQRLASDEGGLVGSSATALFHLHGETTASTFVPARPFRLNAGPVHGYILMSDGKTKYLSELKAGDEVAVVSSDGAVRAVAIGRLKIERRPHVLLSLSANGVDKATVFLQQAETVRLMTGAGPVAVTELEVGATVRGVASLGGRHIGKRIGSSVVEK
;
A
#
# COMPACT_ATOMS: atom_id res chain seq x y z
N MET A 1 -9.68 16.36 2.51
CA MET A 1 -10.29 15.92 3.77
C MET A 1 -9.93 16.91 4.83
N GLU A 2 -10.84 17.19 5.77
CA GLU A 2 -10.56 18.05 6.91
C GLU A 2 -10.18 17.23 8.15
N LEU A 3 -9.33 17.79 9.01
CA LEU A 3 -9.01 17.26 10.34
C LEU A 3 -9.60 18.18 11.40
N TRP A 4 -10.50 17.66 12.22
CA TRP A 4 -11.24 18.41 13.23
C TRP A 4 -10.81 18.03 14.64
N ALA A 5 -10.68 19.03 15.51
CA ALA A 5 -10.46 18.80 16.95
C ALA A 5 -11.79 18.60 17.68
N ASP A 6 -11.90 17.52 18.44
CA ASP A 6 -13.01 17.28 19.38
C ASP A 6 -12.73 17.97 20.72
N LEU A 7 -13.36 19.11 20.95
CA LEU A 7 -13.26 19.89 22.19
C LEU A 7 -14.37 19.54 23.19
N ARG A 8 -15.27 18.61 22.87
CA ARG A 8 -16.39 18.24 23.75
C ARG A 8 -15.95 17.56 25.04
N GLN A 9 -14.72 17.04 25.09
CA GLN A 9 -14.19 16.21 26.19
C GLN A 9 -12.96 16.80 26.91
N GLY A 10 -12.44 17.96 26.49
CA GLY A 10 -11.26 18.53 27.14
C GLY A 10 -10.61 19.69 26.38
N PRO A 11 -9.66 20.40 27.02
CA PRO A 11 -9.08 21.62 26.48
C PRO A 11 -8.17 21.37 25.27
N VAL A 12 -7.96 22.46 24.53
CA VAL A 12 -7.22 22.54 23.26
C VAL A 12 -5.74 22.16 23.45
N GLY A 13 -5.34 21.03 22.87
CA GLY A 13 -3.93 20.74 22.60
C GLY A 13 -3.40 21.61 21.46
N ARG A 14 -2.08 21.81 21.40
CA ARG A 14 -1.43 22.53 20.29
C ARG A 14 -1.38 21.65 19.03
N GLY A 15 -2.49 21.54 18.32
CA GLY A 15 -2.56 20.90 16.99
C GLY A 15 -3.08 21.87 15.94
N GLN A 16 -2.65 21.70 14.69
CA GLN A 16 -3.21 22.42 13.54
C GLN A 16 -4.41 21.62 13.05
N PHE A 17 -5.62 22.19 13.21
CA PHE A 17 -6.89 21.61 12.82
C PHE A 17 -7.63 22.58 11.88
N ASP A 18 -8.38 22.04 10.93
CA ASP A 18 -9.20 22.85 10.01
C ASP A 18 -10.42 23.44 10.72
N GLN A 19 -11.01 22.66 11.64
CA GLN A 19 -12.17 23.06 12.44
C GLN A 19 -12.05 22.52 13.88
N THR A 20 -12.84 23.10 14.79
CA THR A 20 -12.91 22.69 16.20
C THR A 20 -14.38 22.48 16.58
N LEU A 21 -14.72 21.29 17.06
CA LEU A 21 -16.08 20.90 17.42
C LEU A 21 -16.23 20.87 18.95
N GLY A 22 -17.03 21.77 19.51
CA GLY A 22 -17.33 21.82 20.93
C GLY A 22 -17.42 23.24 21.49
N PRO A 23 -17.60 23.39 22.81
CA PRO A 23 -17.75 24.70 23.44
C PRO A 23 -16.56 25.63 23.13
N GLY A 24 -16.84 26.81 22.57
CA GLY A 24 -15.82 27.77 22.16
C GLY A 24 -15.04 27.41 20.88
N GLY A 25 -15.42 26.33 20.20
CA GLY A 25 -14.92 25.97 18.89
C GLY A 25 -15.62 26.72 17.75
N SER A 26 -15.20 26.45 16.52
CA SER A 26 -15.81 26.97 15.30
C SER A 26 -17.17 26.32 14.99
N LEU A 27 -17.36 25.08 15.44
CA LEU A 27 -18.60 24.33 15.35
C LEU A 27 -19.10 23.94 16.74
N THR A 28 -20.40 24.08 16.98
CA THR A 28 -21.06 23.63 18.22
C THR A 28 -22.20 22.67 17.91
N ILE A 29 -22.59 21.85 18.91
CA ILE A 29 -23.74 20.96 18.81
C ILE A 29 -24.74 21.33 19.91
N GLU A 30 -25.98 21.62 19.51
CA GLU A 30 -27.10 21.85 20.42
C GLU A 30 -28.32 21.06 19.94
N ASN A 31 -28.87 20.19 20.79
CA ASN A 31 -30.02 19.32 20.47
C ASN A 31 -29.85 18.58 19.13
N ASP A 32 -28.69 17.93 18.96
CA ASP A 32 -28.31 17.18 17.75
C ASP A 32 -28.23 18.02 16.46
N VAL A 33 -28.19 19.35 16.57
CA VAL A 33 -27.99 20.28 15.44
C VAL A 33 -26.59 20.87 15.53
N VAL A 34 -25.88 20.87 14.40
CA VAL A 34 -24.52 21.42 14.28
C VAL A 34 -24.63 22.86 13.80
N TYR A 35 -23.99 23.78 14.51
CA TYR A 35 -23.98 25.21 14.21
C TYR A 35 -22.58 25.71 13.87
N GLU A 36 -22.51 26.59 12.88
CA GLU A 36 -21.33 27.39 12.56
C GLU A 36 -21.70 28.87 12.67
N GLN A 37 -21.05 29.61 13.57
CA GLN A 37 -21.34 31.04 13.81
C GLN A 37 -22.83 31.35 14.05
N GLY A 38 -23.56 30.44 14.71
CA GLY A 38 -24.99 30.57 15.00
C GLY A 38 -25.94 30.16 13.87
N THR A 39 -25.42 29.70 12.72
CA THR A 39 -26.22 29.16 11.61
C THR A 39 -26.24 27.64 11.68
N ALA A 40 -27.41 27.01 11.56
CA ALA A 40 -27.53 25.56 11.50
C ALA A 40 -26.94 25.04 10.18
N VAL A 41 -25.86 24.27 10.25
CA VAL A 41 -25.13 23.75 9.09
C VAL A 41 -25.19 22.22 8.98
N GLY A 42 -25.62 21.53 10.03
CA GLY A 42 -25.57 20.08 10.04
C GLY A 42 -26.41 19.39 11.11
N LYS A 43 -26.40 18.06 11.06
CA LYS A 43 -27.04 17.17 12.02
C LYS A 43 -25.97 16.32 12.70
N HIS A 44 -26.04 16.23 14.03
CA HIS A 44 -25.24 15.29 14.81
C HIS A 44 -26.08 14.05 15.13
N MET A 45 -25.45 12.87 15.14
CA MET A 45 -26.08 11.64 15.59
C MET A 45 -25.07 10.66 16.19
N LEU A 46 -25.47 10.00 17.28
CA LEU A 46 -24.80 8.82 17.80
C LEU A 46 -25.37 7.56 17.14
N VAL A 47 -24.56 6.89 16.34
CA VAL A 47 -24.87 5.66 15.61
C VAL A 47 -24.58 4.46 16.51
N ARG A 48 -25.61 3.65 16.77
CA ARG A 48 -25.53 2.40 17.55
C ARG A 48 -25.74 1.18 16.66
N SER A 49 -26.45 1.37 15.55
CA SER A 49 -26.77 0.33 14.58
C SER A 49 -26.92 0.91 13.17
N GLY A 50 -26.98 0.02 12.17
CA GLY A 50 -27.27 0.44 10.79
C GLY A 50 -28.61 1.16 10.62
N ALA A 51 -29.60 0.91 11.49
CA ALA A 51 -30.90 1.56 11.43
C ALA A 51 -30.83 3.05 11.81
N ASP A 52 -29.85 3.47 12.61
CA ASP A 52 -29.70 4.88 12.97
C ASP A 52 -29.27 5.71 11.76
N VAL A 53 -28.51 5.13 10.83
CA VAL A 53 -28.10 5.79 9.57
C VAL A 53 -29.32 6.16 8.71
N GLU A 54 -30.39 5.36 8.74
CA GLU A 54 -31.63 5.69 8.02
C GLU A 54 -32.25 7.01 8.51
N GLY A 55 -32.08 7.32 9.81
CA GLY A 55 -32.52 8.58 10.41
C GLY A 55 -31.75 9.81 9.91
N LEU A 56 -30.59 9.63 9.27
CA LEU A 56 -29.79 10.71 8.68
C LEU A 56 -30.15 10.98 7.21
N LEU A 57 -30.73 10.01 6.51
CA LEU A 57 -31.06 10.11 5.09
C LEU A 57 -31.94 11.32 4.72
N PRO A 58 -32.96 11.73 5.52
CA PRO A 58 -33.76 12.92 5.21
C PRO A 58 -32.97 14.23 5.15
N PHE A 59 -31.76 14.27 5.72
CA PHE A 59 -30.91 15.46 5.75
C PHE A 59 -29.89 15.50 4.61
N VAL A 60 -29.74 14.39 3.86
CA VAL A 60 -28.84 14.29 2.71
C VAL A 60 -29.36 15.18 1.57
N GLY A 61 -28.48 16.02 1.02
CA GLY A 61 -28.81 17.05 0.04
C GLY A 61 -29.49 18.29 0.62
N VAL A 62 -29.77 18.32 1.93
CA VAL A 62 -30.42 19.44 2.62
C VAL A 62 -29.44 20.19 3.53
N LEU A 63 -28.65 19.45 4.31
CA LEU A 63 -27.65 20.02 5.22
C LEU A 63 -26.24 19.88 4.67
N SER A 64 -25.35 20.79 5.07
CA SER A 64 -23.95 20.78 4.65
C SER A 64 -23.16 19.66 5.31
N TRP A 65 -23.47 19.33 6.57
CA TRP A 65 -22.70 18.35 7.36
C TRP A 65 -23.59 17.33 8.08
N LEU A 66 -23.17 16.07 8.05
CA LEU A 66 -23.61 15.03 8.96
C LEU A 66 -22.43 14.65 9.85
N VAL A 67 -22.57 14.89 11.14
CA VAL A 67 -21.55 14.61 12.16
C VAL A 67 -21.94 13.35 12.90
N VAL A 68 -21.16 12.28 12.76
CA VAL A 68 -21.47 10.98 13.36
C VAL A 68 -20.47 10.58 14.43
N ASP A 69 -21.00 10.19 15.58
CA ASP A 69 -20.28 9.45 16.60
C ASP A 69 -20.75 8.00 16.55
N PHE A 70 -19.87 7.04 16.86
CA PHE A 70 -20.22 5.63 16.96
C PHE A 70 -20.12 5.18 18.42
N GLU A 71 -21.14 4.45 18.91
CA GLU A 71 -21.05 3.76 20.20
C GLU A 71 -20.03 2.62 20.10
N ASP A 72 -20.20 1.76 19.08
CA ASP A 72 -19.24 0.75 18.66
C ASP A 72 -18.81 1.04 17.22
N TRP A 73 -17.51 1.15 16.98
CA TRP A 73 -16.98 1.44 15.64
C TRP A 73 -17.41 0.38 14.63
N SER A 74 -17.96 0.81 13.49
CA SER A 74 -18.37 -0.09 12.41
C SER A 74 -18.21 0.57 11.04
N MET A 75 -17.56 -0.15 10.12
CA MET A 75 -17.35 0.33 8.76
C MET A 75 -18.64 0.35 7.94
N ILE A 76 -19.51 -0.65 8.08
CA ILE A 76 -20.68 -0.82 7.21
C ILE A 76 -21.65 0.38 7.31
N PRO A 77 -22.06 0.86 8.52
CA PRO A 77 -22.93 2.02 8.61
C PRO A 77 -22.26 3.30 8.09
N LEU A 78 -20.94 3.43 8.28
CA LEU A 78 -20.18 4.56 7.75
C LEU A 78 -20.15 4.57 6.22
N GLU A 79 -19.87 3.41 5.61
CA GLU A 79 -19.86 3.23 4.15
C GLU A 79 -21.24 3.53 3.54
N ASN A 80 -22.32 3.06 4.17
CA ASN A 80 -23.68 3.36 3.74
C ASN A 80 -23.97 4.87 3.78
N LEU A 81 -23.49 5.57 4.80
CA LEU A 81 -23.66 7.03 4.91
C LEU A 81 -22.84 7.78 3.86
N VAL A 82 -21.57 7.39 3.65
CA VAL A 82 -20.70 7.94 2.60
C VAL A 82 -21.32 7.74 1.22
N ALA A 83 -21.86 6.55 0.94
CA ALA A 83 -22.56 6.25 -0.30
C ALA A 83 -23.83 7.09 -0.47
N ALA A 84 -24.64 7.25 0.58
CA ALA A 84 -25.85 8.07 0.52
C ALA A 84 -25.54 9.55 0.25
N CYS A 85 -24.43 10.07 0.78
CA CYS A 85 -24.02 11.46 0.59
C CYS A 85 -23.35 11.72 -0.77
N ASP A 86 -22.99 10.68 -1.53
CA ASP A 86 -22.28 10.84 -2.80
C ASP A 86 -23.12 11.66 -3.81
N GLY A 87 -22.48 12.66 -4.43
CA GLY A 87 -23.14 13.61 -5.34
C GLY A 87 -24.21 14.53 -4.73
N SER A 88 -24.57 14.38 -3.44
CA SER A 88 -25.65 15.16 -2.80
C SER A 88 -25.24 16.57 -2.38
N GLY A 89 -23.93 16.82 -2.23
CA GLY A 89 -23.40 18.06 -1.64
C GLY A 89 -23.31 18.05 -0.11
N THR A 90 -23.95 17.09 0.57
CA THR A 90 -23.79 16.87 2.01
C THR A 90 -22.45 16.17 2.29
N LYS A 91 -21.73 16.66 3.30
CA LYS A 91 -20.44 16.12 3.75
C LYS A 91 -20.59 15.31 5.03
N VAL A 92 -19.71 14.33 5.23
CA VAL A 92 -19.69 13.47 6.43
C VAL A 92 -18.47 13.77 7.29
N ALA A 93 -18.68 14.04 8.58
CA ALA A 93 -17.62 14.12 9.58
C ALA A 93 -17.78 12.98 10.59
N ALA A 94 -16.77 12.14 10.75
CA ALA A 94 -16.83 10.98 11.65
C ALA A 94 -15.84 11.11 12.81
N ARG A 95 -16.32 10.87 14.03
CA ARG A 95 -15.46 10.83 15.21
C ARG A 95 -14.68 9.53 15.29
N ILE A 96 -13.37 9.66 15.48
CA ILE A 96 -12.43 8.55 15.61
C ILE A 96 -11.89 8.51 17.05
N THR A 97 -12.13 7.38 17.72
CA THR A 97 -11.67 7.10 19.09
C THR A 97 -10.58 6.03 19.16
N ASP A 98 -10.37 5.28 18.07
CA ASP A 98 -9.32 4.26 17.92
C ASP A 98 -8.39 4.62 16.74
N PRO A 99 -7.07 4.70 16.92
CA PRO A 99 -6.13 4.99 15.83
C PRO A 99 -6.27 4.05 14.62
N LEU A 100 -6.64 2.78 14.85
CA LEU A 100 -6.80 1.78 13.78
C LEU A 100 -8.02 2.05 12.87
N ALA A 101 -8.98 2.83 13.35
CA ALA A 101 -10.17 3.18 12.58
C ALA A 101 -9.93 4.33 11.57
N ALA A 102 -8.91 5.16 11.79
CA ALA A 102 -8.68 6.37 10.99
C ALA A 102 -8.46 6.07 9.50
N PRO A 103 -7.62 5.10 9.08
CA PRO A 103 -7.46 4.76 7.66
C PRO A 103 -8.75 4.21 7.05
N GLY A 104 -9.49 3.38 7.80
CA GLY A 104 -10.77 2.84 7.34
C GLY A 104 -11.77 3.96 7.00
N ALA A 105 -11.93 4.94 7.90
CA ALA A 105 -12.81 6.08 7.69
C ALA A 105 -12.34 6.98 6.53
N ALA A 106 -11.03 7.22 6.43
CA ALA A 106 -10.41 8.06 5.40
C ALA A 106 -10.54 7.49 3.99
N PHE A 107 -10.62 6.17 3.84
CA PHE A 107 -10.66 5.50 2.53
C PHE A 107 -11.93 4.68 2.29
N ALA A 108 -12.96 4.84 3.13
CA ALA A 108 -14.25 4.17 3.00
C ALA A 108 -14.80 4.29 1.56
N LEU A 109 -15.08 3.16 0.90
CA LEU A 109 -15.50 3.10 -0.51
C LEU A 109 -14.58 3.86 -1.49
N GLN A 110 -13.27 3.91 -1.22
CA GLN A 110 -12.25 4.66 -2.00
C GLN A 110 -12.46 6.19 -2.03
N ARG A 111 -13.52 6.68 -1.39
CA ARG A 111 -13.85 8.10 -1.28
C ARG A 111 -13.46 8.62 0.09
N GLY A 112 -13.89 7.96 1.15
CA GLY A 112 -13.72 8.38 2.55
C GLY A 112 -14.75 9.38 3.04
N VAL A 113 -14.78 9.58 4.36
CA VAL A 113 -15.50 10.69 5.01
C VAL A 113 -14.86 12.03 4.68
N ASP A 114 -15.58 13.14 4.74
CA ASP A 114 -15.05 14.46 4.41
C ASP A 114 -14.23 15.09 5.55
N ALA A 115 -14.48 14.68 6.80
CA ALA A 115 -13.69 15.08 7.96
C ALA A 115 -13.50 13.96 9.01
N LEU A 116 -12.32 13.93 9.64
CA LEU A 116 -12.03 13.10 10.82
C LEU A 116 -12.05 13.97 12.07
N ILE A 117 -12.85 13.59 13.07
CA ILE A 117 -12.93 14.29 14.36
C ILE A 117 -12.16 13.51 15.41
N VAL A 118 -11.12 14.11 16.00
CA VAL A 118 -10.21 13.45 16.94
C VAL A 118 -9.93 14.30 18.17
N ALA A 119 -9.67 13.66 19.30
CA ALA A 119 -9.25 14.35 20.51
C ALA A 119 -7.79 14.85 20.36
N PRO A 120 -7.50 16.14 20.61
CA PRO A 120 -6.15 16.68 20.52
C PRO A 120 -5.17 16.03 21.52
N GLY A 121 -3.90 15.91 21.13
CA GLY A 121 -2.80 15.37 21.93
C GLY A 121 -2.83 13.85 22.10
N THR A 122 -3.54 13.12 21.24
CA THR A 122 -3.72 11.66 21.36
C THR A 122 -3.14 10.90 20.18
N ALA A 123 -2.97 9.58 20.34
CA ALA A 123 -2.54 8.72 19.24
C ALA A 123 -3.53 8.69 18.06
N THR A 124 -4.81 9.01 18.29
CA THR A 124 -5.80 9.12 17.20
C THR A 124 -5.56 10.36 16.36
N GLU A 125 -5.09 11.47 16.94
CA GLU A 125 -4.70 12.67 16.18
C GLU A 125 -3.59 12.35 15.18
N GLU A 126 -2.55 11.65 15.62
CA GLU A 126 -1.44 11.28 14.74
C GLU A 126 -1.89 10.35 13.61
N ALA A 127 -2.64 9.30 13.93
CA ALA A 127 -3.17 8.38 12.93
C ALA A 127 -4.11 9.06 11.93
N ALA A 128 -4.95 10.00 12.39
CA ALA A 128 -5.83 10.76 11.52
C ALA A 128 -5.05 11.74 10.63
N ARG A 129 -3.98 12.37 11.12
CA ARG A 129 -3.12 13.24 10.31
C ARG A 129 -2.46 12.48 9.17
N ILE A 130 -1.89 11.31 9.47
CA ILE A 130 -1.33 10.40 8.46
C ILE A 130 -2.40 10.03 7.42
N ALA A 131 -3.61 9.67 7.86
CA ALA A 131 -4.68 9.30 6.94
C ALA A 131 -5.18 10.48 6.08
N VAL A 132 -5.16 11.71 6.60
CA VAL A 132 -5.46 12.94 5.84
C VAL A 132 -4.42 13.19 4.76
N GLU A 133 -3.13 13.09 5.11
CA GLU A 133 -2.01 13.26 4.17
C GLU A 133 -2.07 12.23 3.04
N GLN A 134 -2.22 10.94 3.38
CA GLN A 134 -2.35 9.86 2.41
C GLN A 134 -3.55 10.06 1.46
N ARG A 135 -4.69 10.58 1.95
CA ARG A 135 -5.86 10.85 1.10
C ARG A 135 -5.62 12.05 0.18
N ALA A 136 -4.91 13.09 0.66
CA ALA A 136 -4.56 14.23 -0.17
C ALA A 136 -3.63 13.81 -1.30
N GLU A 137 -2.64 12.96 -1.03
CA GLU A 137 -1.75 12.37 -2.03
C GLU A 137 -2.51 11.53 -3.06
N ALA A 138 -3.44 10.68 -2.61
CA ALA A 138 -4.24 9.83 -3.50
C ALA A 138 -5.21 10.61 -4.41
N MET A 139 -5.63 11.82 -4.00
CA MET A 139 -6.59 12.65 -4.74
C MET A 139 -5.95 13.80 -5.54
N ALA A 140 -4.65 14.07 -5.35
CA ALA A 140 -3.96 15.07 -6.13
C ALA A 140 -3.92 14.65 -7.62
N PRO A 141 -4.36 15.50 -8.57
CA PRO A 141 -4.07 15.26 -9.98
C PRO A 141 -2.56 15.16 -10.14
N SER A 142 -2.08 14.12 -10.82
CA SER A 142 -0.68 13.73 -10.89
C SER A 142 0.25 14.81 -11.48
N GLU A 143 0.58 15.82 -10.69
CA GLU A 143 1.78 16.63 -10.81
C GLU A 143 2.76 16.09 -9.77
N VAL A 144 3.59 15.18 -10.26
CA VAL A 144 4.52 14.34 -9.51
C VAL A 144 5.64 15.22 -8.94
N GLU A 145 5.49 15.64 -7.69
CA GLU A 145 6.60 16.11 -6.86
C GLU A 145 6.49 15.51 -5.44
N GLN A 146 6.58 14.19 -5.35
CA GLN A 146 7.02 13.53 -4.12
C GLN A 146 8.48 13.15 -4.27
N VAL A 147 9.30 13.64 -3.34
CA VAL A 147 10.73 13.32 -3.27
C VAL A 147 10.87 11.96 -2.57
N SER A 148 10.46 10.90 -3.26
CA SER A 148 10.89 9.52 -3.06
C SER A 148 10.88 8.82 -4.41
N SER A 149 11.69 7.77 -4.58
CA SER A 149 12.03 7.18 -5.88
C SER A 149 10.88 6.39 -6.52
N ASP A 150 9.87 7.07 -7.08
CA ASP A 150 8.68 6.45 -7.71
C ASP A 150 8.98 5.67 -8.99
N GLN A 151 10.21 5.76 -9.49
CA GLN A 151 10.69 4.96 -10.59
C GLN A 151 11.99 4.24 -10.25
N VAL A 152 12.01 2.97 -10.64
CA VAL A 152 13.18 2.12 -10.62
C VAL A 152 13.66 1.89 -12.06
N GLU A 153 14.94 2.17 -12.31
CA GLU A 153 15.53 1.99 -13.64
C GLU A 153 15.77 0.49 -13.92
N LEU A 154 14.88 -0.13 -14.69
CA LEU A 154 14.98 -1.53 -15.11
C LEU A 154 15.97 -1.72 -16.27
N ARG A 155 17.10 -2.34 -15.99
CA ARG A 155 18.18 -2.62 -16.94
C ARG A 155 18.14 -4.05 -17.46
N PRO A 156 18.66 -4.30 -18.67
CA PRO A 156 18.77 -5.64 -19.21
C PRO A 156 19.91 -6.44 -18.54
N PHE A 157 19.65 -7.72 -18.29
CA PHE A 157 20.63 -8.71 -17.86
C PHE A 157 20.57 -9.92 -18.79
N VAL A 158 21.73 -10.43 -19.17
CA VAL A 158 21.85 -11.62 -20.02
C VAL A 158 22.00 -12.85 -19.14
N VAL A 159 21.23 -13.90 -19.43
CA VAL A 159 21.36 -15.21 -18.79
C VAL A 159 22.62 -15.90 -19.33
N GLU A 160 23.60 -16.13 -18.47
CA GLU A 160 24.87 -16.76 -18.80
C GLU A 160 24.84 -18.28 -18.55
N GLU A 161 24.15 -18.70 -17.49
CA GLU A 161 24.07 -20.10 -17.07
C GLU A 161 22.73 -20.39 -16.42
N ILE A 162 22.22 -21.61 -16.67
CA ILE A 162 21.02 -22.15 -16.04
C ILE A 162 21.37 -23.50 -15.41
N SER A 163 21.21 -23.62 -14.09
CA SER A 163 21.52 -24.83 -13.32
C SER A 163 20.29 -25.30 -12.54
N GLY A 164 19.75 -26.48 -12.89
CA GLY A 164 18.58 -27.07 -12.24
C GLY A 164 18.91 -28.17 -11.22
N GLY A 165 17.87 -28.80 -10.67
CA GLY A 165 18.00 -29.96 -9.77
C GLY A 165 18.13 -29.62 -8.29
N HIS A 166 17.96 -28.35 -7.93
CA HIS A 166 18.05 -27.87 -6.55
C HIS A 166 16.70 -28.00 -5.85
N ILE A 167 16.68 -28.43 -4.59
CA ILE A 167 15.47 -28.45 -3.76
C ILE A 167 15.64 -27.45 -2.63
N GLY A 168 14.66 -26.56 -2.45
CA GLY A 168 14.73 -25.52 -1.43
C GLY A 168 13.35 -25.11 -0.92
N ASP A 169 13.34 -24.38 0.19
CA ASP A 169 12.12 -23.80 0.77
C ASP A 169 11.77 -22.52 0.03
N ARG A 170 10.72 -22.56 -0.78
CA ARG A 170 10.25 -21.44 -1.60
C ARG A 170 9.22 -20.60 -0.85
N VAL A 171 9.40 -19.29 -0.86
CA VAL A 171 8.45 -18.30 -0.34
C VAL A 171 7.58 -17.77 -1.49
N CYS A 172 6.25 -17.95 -1.39
CA CYS A 172 5.29 -17.12 -2.14
C CYS A 172 4.83 -15.98 -1.25
N VAL A 173 4.73 -14.79 -1.84
CA VAL A 173 4.19 -13.60 -1.20
C VAL A 173 2.80 -13.34 -1.77
N ASP A 174 1.76 -13.46 -0.95
CA ASP A 174 0.39 -13.08 -1.30
C ASP A 174 0.14 -11.65 -0.79
N LEU A 175 -0.18 -10.76 -1.70
CA LEU A 175 -0.48 -9.35 -1.44
C LEU A 175 -1.95 -9.12 -1.15
N ILE A 176 -2.27 -8.02 -0.46
CA ILE A 176 -3.67 -7.63 -0.19
C ILE A 176 -4.33 -6.88 -1.36
N GLN A 177 -3.57 -6.54 -2.40
CA GLN A 177 -4.06 -5.93 -3.63
C GLN A 177 -3.76 -6.80 -4.83
N ARG A 178 -4.53 -6.59 -5.90
CA ARG A 178 -4.28 -7.26 -7.17
C ARG A 178 -3.11 -6.61 -7.92
N LEU A 179 -2.39 -7.43 -8.66
CA LEU A 179 -1.32 -7.04 -9.59
C LEU A 179 -1.89 -6.85 -10.99
N ALA A 180 -1.46 -5.80 -11.68
CA ALA A 180 -1.68 -5.59 -13.11
C ALA A 180 -0.85 -6.56 -13.96
N SER A 181 -1.18 -6.68 -15.24
CA SER A 181 -0.59 -7.70 -16.14
C SER A 181 0.92 -7.57 -16.36
N ASP A 182 1.50 -6.40 -16.10
CA ASP A 182 2.92 -6.12 -16.27
C ASP A 182 3.64 -5.82 -14.93
N GLU A 183 2.93 -6.02 -13.81
CA GLU A 183 3.47 -5.80 -12.47
C GLU A 183 4.13 -7.03 -11.88
N GLY A 184 5.03 -6.78 -10.94
CA GLY A 184 5.84 -7.81 -10.31
C GLY A 184 6.59 -7.30 -9.08
N GLY A 185 7.42 -8.17 -8.51
CA GLY A 185 8.37 -7.82 -7.46
C GLY A 185 9.80 -7.85 -7.99
N LEU A 186 10.74 -7.23 -7.27
CA LEU A 186 12.17 -7.33 -7.55
C LEU A 186 12.81 -8.29 -6.56
N VAL A 187 13.34 -9.41 -7.06
CA VAL A 187 13.93 -10.48 -6.23
C VAL A 187 15.30 -10.93 -6.73
N GLY A 188 16.19 -11.34 -5.83
CA GLY A 188 17.54 -11.76 -6.22
C GLY A 188 18.24 -12.52 -5.09
N SER A 189 19.34 -13.22 -5.40
CA SER A 189 20.17 -13.85 -4.36
C SER A 189 21.15 -12.86 -3.71
N SER A 190 21.24 -11.63 -4.23
CA SER A 190 22.01 -10.53 -3.64
C SER A 190 21.12 -9.31 -3.43
N ALA A 191 21.36 -8.56 -2.35
CA ALA A 191 20.73 -7.26 -2.12
C ALA A 191 21.08 -6.21 -3.19
N THR A 192 22.20 -6.42 -3.91
CA THR A 192 22.71 -5.48 -4.90
C THR A 192 22.23 -5.77 -6.32
N ALA A 193 21.62 -6.93 -6.56
CA ALA A 193 21.10 -7.30 -7.87
C ALA A 193 19.78 -8.06 -7.75
N LEU A 194 18.69 -7.42 -8.19
CA LEU A 194 17.34 -7.97 -8.15
C LEU A 194 16.75 -8.02 -9.56
N PHE A 195 15.89 -8.99 -9.82
CA PHE A 195 15.29 -9.27 -11.11
C PHE A 195 13.78 -9.10 -11.05
N HIS A 196 13.20 -8.58 -12.12
CA HIS A 196 11.77 -8.27 -12.19
C HIS A 196 10.97 -9.56 -12.39
N LEU A 197 10.54 -10.11 -11.27
CA LEU A 197 9.68 -11.28 -11.19
C LEU A 197 8.24 -10.85 -11.43
N HIS A 198 7.66 -11.36 -12.50
CA HIS A 198 6.27 -11.11 -12.87
C HIS A 198 5.29 -11.69 -11.83
N GLY A 199 4.21 -10.97 -11.56
CA GLY A 199 3.09 -11.49 -10.78
C GLY A 199 2.39 -12.68 -11.46
N GLU A 200 1.76 -13.56 -10.69
CA GLU A 200 0.99 -14.70 -11.23
C GLU A 200 -0.34 -14.25 -11.87
N THR A 201 -0.29 -13.28 -12.79
CA THR A 201 -1.43 -12.65 -13.45
C THR A 201 -1.84 -13.34 -14.76
N THR A 202 -0.94 -14.14 -15.34
CA THR A 202 -1.20 -14.96 -16.53
C THR A 202 -1.55 -16.40 -16.14
N ALA A 203 -2.73 -16.85 -16.54
CA ALA A 203 -3.17 -18.23 -16.34
C ALA A 203 -2.27 -19.20 -17.11
N SER A 204 -2.00 -20.38 -16.55
CA SER A 204 -1.37 -21.47 -17.30
C SER A 204 -2.43 -22.42 -17.83
N THR A 205 -2.03 -23.38 -18.66
CA THR A 205 -2.89 -24.47 -19.14
C THR A 205 -3.42 -25.34 -18.00
N PHE A 206 -2.75 -25.33 -16.84
CA PHE A 206 -3.01 -26.25 -15.73
C PHE A 206 -3.60 -25.57 -14.48
N VAL A 207 -3.36 -24.27 -14.30
CA VAL A 207 -3.72 -23.55 -13.06
C VAL A 207 -4.22 -22.13 -13.39
N PRO A 208 -5.32 -21.67 -12.77
CA PRO A 208 -5.78 -20.30 -12.93
C PRO A 208 -4.77 -19.30 -12.35
N ALA A 209 -4.78 -18.08 -12.89
CA ALA A 209 -3.98 -16.97 -12.37
C ALA A 209 -4.36 -16.63 -10.93
N ARG A 210 -3.37 -16.21 -10.16
CA ARG A 210 -3.52 -15.62 -8.83
C ARG A 210 -2.91 -14.23 -8.88
N PRO A 211 -3.65 -13.23 -9.40
CA PRO A 211 -3.13 -11.89 -9.69
C PRO A 211 -2.99 -11.06 -8.41
N PHE A 212 -2.39 -11.63 -7.39
CA PHE A 212 -2.02 -11.07 -6.08
C PHE A 212 -0.78 -11.79 -5.52
N ARG A 213 -0.23 -12.78 -6.24
CA ARG A 213 0.87 -13.64 -5.79
C ARG A 213 2.16 -13.33 -6.54
N LEU A 214 3.24 -13.24 -5.78
CA LEU A 214 4.62 -13.26 -6.26
C LEU A 214 5.28 -14.59 -5.86
N ASN A 215 5.83 -15.31 -6.84
CA ASN A 215 6.58 -16.55 -6.61
C ASN A 215 8.07 -16.24 -6.31
N ALA A 216 8.32 -15.59 -5.17
CA ALA A 216 9.52 -14.79 -4.90
C ALA A 216 10.87 -15.53 -4.94
N GLY A 217 10.92 -16.82 -4.59
CA GLY A 217 12.15 -17.62 -4.59
C GLY A 217 12.43 -18.26 -3.23
N PRO A 218 13.65 -18.74 -2.96
CA PRO A 218 13.98 -19.44 -1.72
C PRO A 218 14.18 -18.48 -0.54
N VAL A 219 14.09 -19.00 0.69
CA VAL A 219 14.20 -18.24 1.95
C VAL A 219 15.43 -17.31 2.09
N HIS A 220 16.54 -17.59 1.41
CA HIS A 220 17.75 -16.75 1.45
C HIS A 220 17.71 -15.57 0.47
N GLY A 221 16.78 -15.58 -0.49
CA GLY A 221 16.66 -14.52 -1.48
C GLY A 221 16.25 -13.20 -0.82
N TYR A 222 16.46 -12.11 -1.54
CA TYR A 222 16.04 -10.77 -1.17
C TYR A 222 14.84 -10.34 -2.00
N ILE A 223 14.05 -9.43 -1.45
CA ILE A 223 13.02 -8.67 -2.16
C ILE A 223 13.19 -7.16 -1.89
N LEU A 224 12.83 -6.33 -2.86
CA LEU A 224 12.73 -4.87 -2.67
C LEU A 224 11.48 -4.51 -1.84
N MET A 225 11.69 -3.77 -0.76
CA MET A 225 10.65 -3.24 0.11
C MET A 225 10.15 -1.88 -0.39
N SER A 226 8.98 -1.44 0.06
CA SER A 226 8.41 -0.13 -0.33
C SER A 226 9.30 1.05 0.07
N ASP A 227 10.12 0.91 1.11
CA ASP A 227 11.05 1.93 1.60
C ASP A 227 12.38 2.00 0.80
N GLY A 228 12.48 1.26 -0.29
CA GLY A 228 13.66 1.19 -1.16
C GLY A 228 14.80 0.32 -0.61
N LYS A 229 14.65 -0.29 0.56
CA LYS A 229 15.62 -1.26 1.10
C LYS A 229 15.31 -2.67 0.60
N THR A 230 16.29 -3.55 0.73
CA THR A 230 16.10 -4.98 0.49
C THR A 230 15.94 -5.74 1.80
N LYS A 231 15.09 -6.76 1.82
CA LYS A 231 14.88 -7.63 2.98
C LYS A 231 14.96 -9.09 2.57
N TYR A 232 15.47 -9.95 3.45
CA TYR A 232 15.44 -11.39 3.19
C TYR A 232 14.01 -11.91 3.15
N LEU A 233 13.72 -12.83 2.22
CA LEU A 233 12.42 -13.48 2.08
C LEU A 233 12.02 -14.24 3.35
N SER A 234 12.99 -14.76 4.11
CA SER A 234 12.77 -15.42 5.41
C SER A 234 12.33 -14.48 6.53
N GLU A 235 12.56 -13.17 6.41
CA GLU A 235 12.28 -12.17 7.43
C GLU A 235 10.95 -11.43 7.19
N LEU A 236 10.32 -11.67 6.04
CA LEU A 236 9.03 -11.08 5.71
C LEU A 236 7.95 -11.54 6.69
N LYS A 237 7.00 -10.64 6.96
CA LYS A 237 5.82 -10.89 7.78
C LYS A 237 4.58 -10.30 7.09
N ALA A 238 3.39 -10.79 7.47
CA ALA A 238 2.16 -10.14 7.06
C ALA A 238 2.13 -8.69 7.61
N GLY A 239 1.66 -7.76 6.79
CA GLY A 239 1.67 -6.32 7.08
C GLY A 239 2.95 -5.59 6.65
N ASP A 240 4.06 -6.29 6.36
CA ASP A 240 5.20 -5.65 5.70
C ASP A 240 4.77 -5.15 4.31
N GLU A 241 5.34 -4.04 3.84
CA GLU A 241 5.06 -3.49 2.51
C GLU A 241 6.22 -3.73 1.54
N VAL A 242 5.90 -4.32 0.39
CA VAL A 242 6.88 -4.58 -0.68
C VAL A 242 6.69 -3.60 -1.83
N ALA A 243 7.77 -3.36 -2.56
CA ALA A 243 7.71 -2.61 -3.81
C ALA A 243 7.13 -3.49 -4.92
N VAL A 244 5.95 -3.12 -5.43
CA VAL A 244 5.40 -3.65 -6.67
C VAL A 244 5.83 -2.73 -7.80
N VAL A 245 6.45 -3.33 -8.83
CA VAL A 245 7.08 -2.61 -9.94
C VAL A 245 6.42 -3.01 -11.26
N SER A 246 6.03 -2.03 -12.07
CA SER A 246 5.51 -2.21 -13.44
C SER A 246 6.64 -2.31 -14.47
N SER A 247 6.30 -2.63 -15.72
CA SER A 247 7.28 -2.84 -16.79
C SER A 247 8.06 -1.58 -17.20
N ASP A 248 7.51 -0.40 -16.96
CA ASP A 248 8.14 0.91 -17.16
C ASP A 248 8.92 1.40 -15.93
N GLY A 249 8.92 0.63 -14.84
CA GLY A 249 9.65 0.91 -13.63
C GLY A 249 8.89 1.72 -12.59
N ALA A 250 7.62 2.05 -12.79
CA ALA A 250 6.82 2.71 -11.76
C ALA A 250 6.67 1.79 -10.53
N VAL A 251 6.75 2.38 -9.34
CA VAL A 251 6.73 1.66 -8.07
C VAL A 251 5.51 2.06 -7.25
N ARG A 252 4.87 1.06 -6.62
CA ARG A 252 3.87 1.30 -5.57
C ARG A 252 4.05 0.35 -4.39
N ALA A 253 3.70 0.82 -3.20
CA ALA A 253 3.73 0.02 -1.99
C ALA A 253 2.50 -0.89 -1.91
N VAL A 254 2.72 -2.17 -1.58
CA VAL A 254 1.61 -3.10 -1.31
C VAL A 254 1.93 -3.97 -0.11
N ALA A 255 1.01 -4.01 0.84
CA ALA A 255 1.15 -4.84 2.02
C ALA A 255 1.01 -6.35 1.71
N ILE A 256 1.82 -7.13 2.41
CA ILE A 256 1.77 -8.59 2.39
C ILE A 256 0.57 -9.05 3.23
N GLY A 257 -0.34 -9.81 2.61
CA GLY A 257 -1.42 -10.49 3.33
C GLY A 257 -0.96 -11.81 3.94
N ARG A 258 -0.22 -12.63 3.18
CA ARG A 258 0.22 -13.95 3.64
C ARG A 258 1.52 -14.40 2.95
N LEU A 259 2.33 -15.16 3.67
CA LEU A 259 3.51 -15.86 3.13
C LEU A 259 3.25 -17.36 3.10
N LYS A 260 3.59 -18.03 2.00
CA LYS A 260 3.51 -19.49 1.87
C LYS A 260 4.89 -20.08 1.60
N ILE A 261 5.42 -20.81 2.58
CA ILE A 261 6.71 -21.48 2.51
C ILE A 261 6.48 -22.97 2.22
N GLU A 262 7.03 -23.48 1.12
CA GLU A 262 6.95 -24.92 0.79
C GLU A 262 8.18 -25.41 0.01
N ARG A 263 8.54 -26.69 0.16
CA ARG A 263 9.66 -27.29 -0.57
C ARG A 263 9.33 -27.48 -2.04
N ARG A 264 10.17 -26.93 -2.92
CA ARG A 264 10.00 -27.04 -4.38
C ARG A 264 11.36 -27.18 -5.10
N PRO A 265 11.36 -27.77 -6.31
CA PRO A 265 12.48 -27.66 -7.23
C PRO A 265 12.76 -26.21 -7.63
N HIS A 266 14.03 -25.84 -7.71
CA HIS A 266 14.52 -24.54 -8.12
C HIS A 266 15.53 -24.67 -9.27
N VAL A 267 15.61 -23.62 -10.07
CA VAL A 267 16.74 -23.35 -10.95
C VAL A 267 17.54 -22.17 -10.40
N LEU A 268 18.86 -22.25 -10.54
CA LEU A 268 19.80 -21.16 -10.37
C LEU A 268 20.06 -20.54 -11.74
N LEU A 269 19.84 -19.24 -11.85
CA LEU A 269 20.24 -18.45 -13.00
C LEU A 269 21.47 -17.63 -12.63
N SER A 270 22.52 -17.71 -13.44
CA SER A 270 23.64 -16.76 -13.41
C SER A 270 23.42 -15.74 -14.51
N LEU A 271 23.44 -14.46 -14.15
CA LEU A 271 23.15 -13.37 -15.06
C LEU A 271 24.26 -12.31 -15.01
N SER A 272 24.41 -11.57 -16.11
CA SER A 272 25.35 -10.45 -16.15
C SER A 272 24.71 -9.19 -16.74
N ALA A 273 25.06 -8.04 -16.17
CA ALA A 273 24.91 -6.77 -16.87
C ALA A 273 26.23 -6.50 -17.62
N ASN A 274 26.16 -6.43 -18.95
CA ASN A 274 27.30 -6.17 -19.83
C ASN A 274 28.50 -7.12 -19.66
N GLY A 275 28.31 -8.37 -19.19
CA GLY A 275 29.39 -9.36 -19.03
C GLY A 275 30.32 -9.14 -17.84
N VAL A 276 30.13 -8.08 -17.04
CA VAL A 276 31.03 -7.71 -15.93
C VAL A 276 30.36 -7.94 -14.58
N ASP A 277 29.15 -7.42 -14.41
CA ASP A 277 28.44 -7.47 -13.13
C ASP A 277 27.65 -8.78 -13.04
N LYS A 278 28.27 -9.80 -12.46
CA LYS A 278 27.64 -11.11 -12.23
C LYS A 278 26.68 -11.05 -11.06
N ALA A 279 25.50 -11.59 -11.27
CA ALA A 279 24.45 -11.72 -10.27
C ALA A 279 23.76 -13.08 -10.42
N THR A 280 23.17 -13.55 -9.33
CA THR A 280 22.45 -14.82 -9.32
C THR A 280 21.05 -14.66 -8.76
N VAL A 281 20.16 -15.56 -9.20
CA VAL A 281 18.83 -15.70 -8.60
C VAL A 281 18.40 -17.16 -8.63
N PHE A 282 17.87 -17.62 -7.51
CA PHE A 282 17.16 -18.89 -7.43
C PHE A 282 15.66 -18.66 -7.59
N LEU A 283 15.03 -19.39 -8.51
CA LEU A 283 13.59 -19.33 -8.74
C LEU A 283 13.01 -20.74 -8.79
N GLN A 284 11.74 -20.90 -8.40
CA GLN A 284 11.08 -22.19 -8.53
C GLN A 284 11.03 -22.60 -10.01
N GLN A 285 11.35 -23.86 -10.29
CA GLN A 285 11.22 -24.44 -11.62
C GLN A 285 9.75 -24.75 -11.93
N ALA A 286 9.00 -23.77 -12.45
CA ALA A 286 7.60 -23.94 -12.86
C ALA A 286 7.18 -22.88 -13.89
N GLU A 287 6.20 -23.21 -14.74
CA GLU A 287 5.69 -22.32 -15.78
C GLU A 287 4.96 -21.06 -15.25
N THR A 288 4.55 -21.09 -13.98
CA THR A 288 3.90 -19.96 -13.30
C THR A 288 4.90 -18.93 -12.76
N VAL A 289 6.20 -19.24 -12.79
CA VAL A 289 7.26 -18.32 -12.37
C VAL A 289 7.88 -17.72 -13.61
N ARG A 290 7.76 -16.40 -13.76
CA ARG A 290 8.18 -15.69 -14.98
C ARG A 290 9.04 -14.49 -14.64
N LEU A 291 10.07 -14.26 -15.45
CA LEU A 291 10.86 -13.03 -15.40
C LEU A 291 10.40 -12.10 -16.52
N MET A 292 10.37 -10.81 -16.24
CA MET A 292 10.05 -9.81 -17.25
C MET A 292 11.22 -9.62 -18.21
N THR A 293 10.91 -9.58 -19.50
CA THR A 293 11.86 -9.29 -20.59
C THR A 293 11.44 -8.01 -21.32
N GLY A 294 12.21 -7.57 -22.31
CA GLY A 294 11.79 -6.48 -23.20
C GLY A 294 10.54 -6.79 -24.04
N ALA A 295 10.17 -8.06 -24.19
CA ALA A 295 9.00 -8.51 -24.95
C ALA A 295 7.82 -8.94 -24.07
N GLY A 296 7.96 -8.88 -22.74
CA GLY A 296 6.96 -9.35 -21.77
C GLY A 296 7.47 -10.49 -20.87
N PRO A 297 6.59 -11.08 -20.05
CA PRO A 297 6.97 -12.13 -19.10
C PRO A 297 7.31 -13.45 -19.81
N VAL A 298 8.44 -14.05 -19.47
CA VAL A 298 8.88 -15.36 -19.98
C VAL A 298 9.00 -16.34 -18.81
N ALA A 299 8.45 -17.54 -18.97
CA ALA A 299 8.52 -18.57 -17.94
C ALA A 299 9.96 -19.02 -17.70
N VAL A 300 10.32 -19.24 -16.44
CA VAL A 300 11.65 -19.71 -16.05
C VAL A 300 11.99 -21.06 -16.70
N THR A 301 10.99 -21.89 -16.97
CA THR A 301 11.12 -23.17 -17.69
C THR A 301 11.40 -23.03 -19.19
N GLU A 302 11.21 -21.84 -19.75
CA GLU A 302 11.39 -21.51 -21.17
C GLU A 302 12.59 -20.58 -21.40
N LEU A 303 13.29 -20.17 -20.34
CA LEU A 303 14.50 -19.36 -20.46
C LEU A 303 15.66 -20.20 -21.02
N GLU A 304 16.41 -19.59 -21.94
CA GLU A 304 17.62 -20.15 -22.52
C GLU A 304 18.81 -19.24 -22.24
N VAL A 305 20.03 -19.80 -22.31
CA VAL A 305 21.26 -19.01 -22.24
C VAL A 305 21.27 -17.99 -23.39
N GLY A 306 21.63 -16.75 -23.08
CA GLY A 306 21.55 -15.61 -23.99
C GLY A 306 20.22 -14.84 -23.93
N ALA A 307 19.19 -15.35 -23.24
CA ALA A 307 17.96 -14.60 -23.01
C ALA A 307 18.24 -13.33 -22.19
N THR A 308 17.51 -12.25 -22.49
CA THR A 308 17.63 -10.97 -21.78
C THR A 308 16.42 -10.74 -20.89
N VAL A 309 16.65 -10.58 -19.59
CA VAL A 309 15.62 -10.27 -18.58
C VAL A 309 15.84 -8.87 -18.00
N ARG A 310 14.83 -8.33 -17.33
CA ARG A 310 14.88 -7.02 -16.66
C ARG A 310 15.22 -7.18 -15.19
N GLY A 311 16.03 -6.27 -14.68
CA GLY A 311 16.38 -6.20 -13.27
C GLY A 311 17.04 -4.88 -12.92
N VAL A 312 17.57 -4.82 -11.71
CA VAL A 312 18.34 -3.70 -11.17
C VAL A 312 19.69 -4.22 -10.73
N ALA A 313 20.77 -3.57 -11.17
CA ALA A 313 22.12 -3.76 -10.65
C ALA A 313 22.50 -2.49 -9.91
N SER A 314 22.72 -2.61 -8.61
CA SER A 314 23.04 -1.53 -7.68
C SER A 314 22.11 -0.32 -7.83
N LEU A 315 21.21 -0.14 -6.86
CA LEU A 315 20.83 1.21 -6.45
C LEU A 315 22.13 1.86 -5.93
N GLY A 316 22.96 2.40 -6.83
CA GLY A 316 24.17 3.10 -6.45
C GLY A 316 23.81 4.08 -5.35
N GLY A 317 24.41 3.90 -4.16
CA GLY A 317 23.95 4.50 -2.91
C GLY A 317 23.47 5.94 -3.07
N ARG A 318 22.15 6.10 -3.15
CA ARG A 318 21.48 7.38 -2.88
C ARG A 318 20.74 7.23 -1.56
N HIS A 319 21.53 7.05 -0.50
CA HIS A 319 21.13 7.60 0.78
C HIS A 319 21.70 9.00 0.88
N ILE A 320 20.80 9.93 1.13
CA ILE A 320 21.02 11.19 1.83
C ILE A 320 22.12 10.95 2.89
N GLY A 321 23.33 11.44 2.60
CA GLY A 321 24.40 11.67 3.57
C GLY A 321 24.88 10.50 4.43
N LYS A 322 25.56 9.49 3.86
CA LYS A 322 26.90 8.99 4.31
C LYS A 322 27.22 7.61 3.73
N ARG A 323 28.40 7.50 3.12
CA ARG A 323 29.02 6.26 2.65
C ARG A 323 29.60 5.53 3.86
N ILE A 324 28.99 4.43 4.31
CA ILE A 324 29.66 3.52 5.26
C ILE A 324 30.49 2.56 4.42
N GLY A 325 31.81 2.68 4.53
CA GLY A 325 32.79 1.86 3.83
C GLY A 325 32.90 0.45 4.43
N SER A 326 31.85 -0.36 4.31
CA SER A 326 31.93 -1.79 4.56
C SER A 326 31.67 -2.54 3.25
N SER A 327 32.73 -3.04 2.62
CA SER A 327 32.63 -3.94 1.47
C SER A 327 32.22 -5.33 1.95
N VAL A 328 30.92 -5.59 2.05
CA VAL A 328 30.42 -6.96 2.21
C VAL A 328 30.47 -7.61 0.83
N VAL A 329 31.18 -8.74 0.73
CA VAL A 329 31.25 -9.55 -0.48
C VAL A 329 30.31 -10.75 -0.29
N GLU A 330 29.18 -10.74 -0.98
CA GLU A 330 28.29 -11.89 -1.13
C GLU A 330 28.88 -12.81 -2.22
N LYS A 331 28.89 -14.14 -1.99
CA LYS A 331 29.46 -15.15 -2.91
C LYS A 331 28.44 -16.22 -3.25
#